data_AF-A0A9E5I4W4-F1
#
_entry.id   AF-A0A9E5I4W4-F1
#
_cell.length_a   1.000
_cell.length_b   1.000
_cell.length_c   1.000
_cell.angle_alpha   90.00
_cell.angle_beta   90.00
_cell.angle_gamma   90.00
#
_symmetry.space_group_name_H-M   'P 1'
#
loop_
_entity.id
_entity.type
_entity.pdbx_description
1 polymer ?
#
loop_
_entity_poly.entity_id
_entity_poly.type
_entity_poly.pdbx_seq_one_letter_code
_entity_poly.pdbx_strand_id
1 'polypeptide(L)'
;MALSHRIRIIGGVWRSRQIQVLDQQDLRPSSDRVRETLFNWLGPDLSGLKAIDVFAGSGALGFETASRSVDEVVMIEKDKRIHNQLLMQHQLLNSYPVHGEVKIIPQFELNSCLSLLIRGSS
;
A
#
# COMPACT_ATOMS: atom_id res chain seq x y z
N MET A 1 14.50 -12.75 17.90
CA MET A 1 13.61 -11.60 17.67
C MET A 1 13.82 -11.15 16.25
N ALA A 2 12.79 -11.16 15.40
CA ALA A 2 12.92 -10.55 14.08
C ALA A 2 13.16 -9.05 14.29
N LEU A 3 14.22 -8.50 13.69
CA LEU A 3 14.39 -7.06 13.65
C LEU A 3 13.21 -6.49 12.86
N SER A 4 12.72 -5.32 13.24
CA SER A 4 11.66 -4.64 12.49
C SER A 4 12.15 -3.26 12.17
N HIS A 5 12.08 -2.88 10.90
CA HIS A 5 12.41 -1.54 10.45
C HIS A 5 11.12 -0.77 10.21
N ARG A 6 11.19 0.55 10.32
CA ARG A 6 10.03 1.43 10.13
C ARG A 6 10.22 2.26 8.88
N ILE A 7 9.17 2.35 8.08
CA ILE A 7 9.10 3.20 6.91
C ILE A 7 8.13 4.34 7.22
N ARG A 8 8.48 5.57 6.81
CA ARG A 8 7.62 6.74 7.00
C ARG A 8 6.80 7.01 5.73
N ILE A 9 5.52 7.33 5.92
CA ILE A 9 4.63 7.88 4.88
C ILE A 9 4.97 9.37 4.70
N ILE A 10 5.15 9.79 3.45
CA ILE A 10 5.74 11.06 3.06
C ILE A 10 4.68 12.16 2.94
N GLY A 11 3.54 11.86 2.33
CA GLY A 11 2.47 12.83 2.03
C GLY A 11 1.08 12.32 2.37
N GLY A 12 0.07 13.17 2.16
CA GLY A 12 -1.34 12.82 2.33
C GLY A 12 -1.83 12.75 3.79
N VAL A 13 -2.99 12.12 4.00
CA VAL A 13 -3.70 11.99 5.29
C VAL A 13 -2.85 11.29 6.35
N TRP A 14 -2.05 10.30 5.94
CA TRP A 14 -1.17 9.54 6.81
C TRP A 14 0.26 10.08 6.88
N ARG A 15 0.50 11.31 6.42
CA ARG A 15 1.82 11.95 6.45
C ARG A 15 2.51 11.82 7.81
N SER A 16 3.80 11.51 7.78
CA SER A 16 4.67 11.31 8.93
C SER A 16 4.36 10.09 9.81
N ARG A 17 3.32 9.31 9.50
CA ARG A 17 3.08 8.03 10.18
C ARG A 17 4.11 7.01 9.78
N GLN A 18 4.39 6.09 10.70
CA GLN A 18 5.34 5.00 10.50
C GLN A 18 4.59 3.69 10.30
N ILE A 19 4.96 2.95 9.27
CA ILE A 19 4.57 1.55 9.07
C ILE A 19 5.72 0.67 9.52
N GLN A 20 5.42 -0.35 10.32
CA GLN A 20 6.38 -1.36 10.74
C GLN A 20 6.43 -2.48 9.72
N VAL A 21 7.65 -2.79 9.28
CA VAL A 21 7.95 -3.77 8.24
C VAL A 21 8.69 -4.93 8.88
N LEU A 22 8.29 -6.14 8.50
CA LEU A 22 9.00 -7.36 8.91
C LEU A 22 10.38 -7.38 8.24
N ASP A 23 11.41 -7.72 8.98
CA ASP A 23 12.70 -8.04 8.38
C ASP A 23 12.67 -9.49 7.89
N GLN A 24 12.39 -9.67 6.59
CA GLN A 24 12.51 -10.95 5.90
C GLN A 24 13.53 -10.82 4.77
N GLN A 25 14.25 -11.90 4.52
CA GLN A 25 15.37 -11.95 3.58
C GLN A 25 15.02 -11.49 2.15
N ASP A 26 13.75 -11.65 1.75
CA ASP A 26 13.25 -11.26 0.42
C ASP A 26 12.52 -9.91 0.39
N LEU A 27 12.28 -9.29 1.56
CA LEU A 27 11.69 -7.96 1.66
C LEU A 27 12.77 -6.92 1.34
N ARG A 28 12.71 -6.36 0.13
CA ARG A 28 13.53 -5.22 -0.28
C ARG A 28 12.69 -3.94 -0.18
N PRO A 29 12.65 -3.26 0.98
CA PRO A 29 11.92 -2.01 1.09
C PRO A 29 12.45 -1.02 0.06
N SER A 30 11.55 -0.43 -0.72
CA SER A 30 11.91 0.67 -1.63
C SER A 30 12.47 1.82 -0.81
N SER A 31 13.67 2.29 -1.16
CA SER A 31 14.29 3.42 -0.46
C SER A 31 13.39 4.64 -0.47
N ASP A 32 13.49 5.48 0.57
CA ASP A 32 12.72 6.73 0.68
C ASP A 32 12.86 7.58 -0.58
N ARG A 33 14.07 7.68 -1.14
CA ARG A 33 14.35 8.44 -2.37
C ARG A 33 13.59 7.92 -3.59
N VAL A 34 13.46 6.60 -3.76
CA VAL A 34 12.71 6.00 -4.88
C VAL A 34 11.22 6.31 -4.74
N ARG A 35 10.68 6.18 -3.52
CA ARG A 35 9.28 6.50 -3.24
C ARG A 35 9.01 8.00 -3.45
N GLU A 36 9.85 8.87 -2.91
CA GLU A 36 9.77 10.32 -3.11
C GLU A 36 9.77 10.69 -4.59
N THR A 37 10.70 10.12 -5.37
CA THR A 37 10.80 10.37 -6.82
C THR A 37 9.53 9.95 -7.54
N LEU A 38 9.01 8.76 -7.26
CA LEU A 38 7.76 8.26 -7.86
C LEU A 38 6.59 9.20 -7.55
N PHE A 39 6.38 9.58 -6.29
CA PHE A 39 5.25 10.42 -5.92
C PHE A 39 5.44 11.90 -6.28
N ASN A 40 6.66 12.35 -6.54
CA ASN A 40 6.89 13.64 -7.19
C ASN A 40 6.42 13.64 -8.64
N TRP A 41 6.49 12.49 -9.34
CA TRP A 41 5.95 12.36 -10.70
C TRP A 41 4.43 12.21 -10.71
N LEU A 42 3.87 11.42 -9.80
CA LEU A 42 2.42 11.19 -9.72
C LEU A 42 1.65 12.39 -9.15
N GLY A 43 2.32 13.22 -8.34
CA GLY A 43 1.73 14.41 -7.74
C GLY A 43 1.24 14.21 -6.29
N PRO A 44 0.81 15.30 -5.65
CA PRO A 44 0.40 15.31 -4.25
C PRO A 44 -1.00 14.72 -4.01
N ASP A 45 -1.86 14.72 -5.02
CA ASP A 45 -3.26 14.31 -4.96
C ASP A 45 -3.56 13.32 -6.09
N LEU A 46 -4.12 12.16 -5.72
CA LEU A 46 -4.46 11.07 -6.62
C LEU A 46 -5.98 10.81 -6.67
N SER A 47 -6.79 11.77 -6.19
CA SER A 47 -8.25 11.71 -6.24
C SER A 47 -8.77 11.40 -7.65
N GLY A 48 -9.81 10.56 -7.76
CA GLY A 48 -10.37 10.14 -9.04
C GLY A 48 -9.62 9.01 -9.75
N LEU A 49 -8.48 8.56 -9.20
CA LEU A 49 -7.70 7.45 -9.75
C LEU A 49 -7.97 6.15 -9.00
N LYS A 50 -7.70 5.03 -9.69
CA LYS A 50 -7.59 3.71 -9.09
C LYS A 50 -6.18 3.16 -9.30
N ALA A 51 -5.61 2.56 -8.28
CA ALA A 51 -4.24 2.05 -8.30
C ALA A 51 -4.17 0.56 -7.95
N ILE A 52 -3.14 -0.10 -8.47
CA ILE A 52 -2.84 -1.49 -8.16
C ILE A 52 -1.34 -1.62 -7.82
N ASP A 53 -1.06 -2.24 -6.68
CA ASP A 53 0.27 -2.62 -6.23
C ASP A 53 0.36 -4.15 -6.23
N VAL A 54 0.87 -4.70 -7.33
CA VAL A 54 0.90 -6.16 -7.59
C VAL A 54 1.96 -6.91 -6.77
N PHE A 55 2.86 -6.18 -6.10
CA PHE A 55 3.91 -6.72 -5.24
C PHE A 55 4.00 -5.86 -3.98
N ALA A 56 2.93 -5.87 -3.18
CA ALA A 56 2.76 -4.93 -2.08
C ALA A 56 3.92 -4.94 -1.09
N GLY A 57 4.49 -6.11 -0.77
CA GLY A 57 5.67 -6.22 0.07
C GLY A 57 5.48 -5.49 1.40
N SER A 58 6.32 -4.48 1.66
CA SER A 58 6.22 -3.68 2.89
C SER A 58 4.97 -2.80 2.98
N GLY A 59 4.23 -2.66 1.88
CA GLY A 59 3.06 -1.80 1.74
C GLY A 59 3.38 -0.32 1.55
N ALA A 60 4.66 0.04 1.41
CA ALA A 60 5.08 1.43 1.42
C ALA A 60 4.53 2.24 0.23
N LEU A 61 4.33 1.61 -0.93
CA LEU A 61 3.76 2.27 -2.11
C LEU A 61 2.23 2.31 -2.04
N GLY A 62 1.58 1.18 -1.75
CA GLY A 62 0.13 1.14 -1.59
C GLY A 62 -0.41 2.09 -0.52
N PHE A 63 0.22 2.14 0.67
CA PHE A 63 -0.22 3.06 1.72
C PHE A 63 0.08 4.54 1.41
N GLU A 64 1.17 4.84 0.72
CA GLU A 64 1.47 6.21 0.27
C GLU A 64 0.46 6.67 -0.80
N THR A 65 0.02 5.75 -1.65
CA THR A 65 -1.03 5.99 -2.65
C THR A 65 -2.37 6.26 -1.97
N ALA A 66 -2.78 5.40 -1.02
CA ALA A 66 -3.99 5.59 -0.22
C ALA A 66 -3.99 6.93 0.53
N SER A 67 -2.86 7.28 1.14
CA SER A 67 -2.69 8.53 1.89
C SER A 67 -3.00 9.77 1.04
N ARG A 68 -2.79 9.71 -0.28
CA ARG A 68 -2.97 10.81 -1.25
C ARG A 68 -4.36 10.81 -1.91
N SER A 69 -5.37 10.30 -1.20
CA SER A 69 -6.78 10.41 -1.59
C SER A 69 -7.19 9.67 -2.87
N VAL A 70 -6.42 8.66 -3.31
CA VAL A 70 -6.85 7.75 -4.39
C VAL A 70 -8.23 7.16 -4.08
N ASP A 71 -9.09 6.97 -5.08
CA ASP A 71 -10.45 6.43 -4.86
C ASP A 71 -10.40 4.95 -4.45
N GLU A 72 -9.45 4.21 -5.01
CA GLU A 72 -9.21 2.81 -4.66
C GLU A 72 -7.73 2.45 -4.87
N VAL A 73 -7.15 1.71 -3.92
CA VAL A 73 -5.87 1.02 -4.14
C VAL A 73 -6.00 -0.44 -3.74
N VAL A 74 -5.62 -1.33 -4.67
CA VAL A 74 -5.53 -2.76 -4.42
C VAL A 74 -4.08 -3.18 -4.25
N MET A 75 -3.77 -3.81 -3.12
CA MET A 75 -2.45 -4.28 -2.74
C MET A 75 -2.44 -5.81 -2.73
N ILE A 76 -1.58 -6.43 -3.51
CA ILE A 76 -1.50 -7.88 -3.66
C ILE A 76 -0.21 -8.40 -3.05
N GLU A 77 -0.32 -9.40 -2.18
CA GLU A 77 0.83 -10.02 -1.51
C GLU A 77 0.75 -11.54 -1.49
N LYS A 78 1.88 -12.21 -1.73
CA LYS A 78 1.99 -13.67 -1.80
C LYS A 78 2.28 -14.31 -0.44
N ASP A 79 3.21 -13.75 0.33
CA ASP A 79 3.58 -14.30 1.65
C ASP A 79 2.48 -13.95 2.66
N LYS A 80 1.84 -14.99 3.21
CA LYS A 80 0.75 -14.85 4.19
C LYS A 80 1.14 -14.04 5.41
N ARG A 81 2.40 -14.09 5.85
CA ARG A 81 2.88 -13.31 7.01
C ARG A 81 2.94 -11.83 6.69
N ILE A 82 3.45 -11.49 5.51
CA ILE A 82 3.49 -10.10 5.02
C ILE A 82 2.05 -9.59 4.80
N HIS A 83 1.19 -10.39 4.17
CA HIS A 83 -0.22 -10.07 3.99
C HIS A 83 -0.92 -9.74 5.33
N ASN A 84 -0.76 -10.59 6.34
CA ASN A 84 -1.32 -10.34 7.67
C ASN A 84 -0.75 -9.06 8.32
N GLN A 85 0.55 -8.79 8.13
CA GLN A 85 1.16 -7.56 8.60
C GLN A 85 0.55 -6.33 7.92
N LEU A 86 0.30 -6.38 6.61
CA LEU A 86 -0.36 -5.29 5.88
C LEU A 86 -1.76 -5.03 6.44
N LEU A 87 -2.55 -6.08 6.72
CA LEU A 87 -3.87 -5.94 7.34
C LEU A 87 -3.79 -5.26 8.71
N MET A 88 -2.84 -5.68 9.56
CA MET A 88 -2.62 -5.05 10.86
C MET A 88 -2.24 -3.57 10.72
N GLN A 89 -1.35 -3.24 9.78
CA GLN A 89 -0.96 -1.85 9.55
C GLN A 89 -2.09 -0.99 9.03
N HIS A 90 -2.87 -1.51 8.09
CA HIS A 90 -4.03 -0.82 7.59
C HIS A 90 -5.01 -0.49 8.72
N GLN A 91 -5.27 -1.44 9.62
CA GLN A 91 -6.14 -1.22 10.78
C GLN A 91 -5.60 -0.11 11.70
N LEU A 92 -4.29 -0.05 11.94
CA LEU A 92 -3.68 1.03 12.75
C LEU A 92 -3.81 2.40 12.06
N LEU A 93 -3.56 2.46 10.75
CA LEU A 93 -3.69 3.67 9.96
C LEU A 93 -5.14 4.17 9.87
N ASN A 94 -6.11 3.25 9.85
CA ASN A 94 -7.53 3.55 9.74
C ASN A 94 -8.14 4.25 10.98
N SER A 95 -7.35 4.47 12.04
CA SER A 95 -7.70 5.44 13.09
C SER A 95 -7.86 6.88 12.56
N TYR A 96 -7.31 7.15 11.37
CA TYR A 96 -7.47 8.40 10.61
C TYR A 96 -7.78 8.00 9.16
N PRO A 97 -9.04 7.72 8.83
CA PRO A 97 -9.40 7.08 7.58
C PRO A 97 -9.05 7.97 6.38
N VAL A 98 -8.62 7.34 5.30
CA VAL A 98 -8.50 7.97 3.97
C VAL A 98 -9.88 8.02 3.30
N HIS A 99 -10.02 8.85 2.27
CA HIS A 99 -11.28 8.99 1.55
C HIS A 99 -11.64 7.73 0.74
N GLY A 100 -10.67 7.18 -0.01
CA GLY A 100 -10.90 6.01 -0.85
C GLY A 100 -10.68 4.66 -0.15
N GLU A 101 -10.82 3.60 -0.93
CA GLU A 101 -10.80 2.23 -0.43
C GLU A 101 -9.40 1.59 -0.54
N VAL A 102 -8.96 0.90 0.52
CA VAL A 102 -7.73 0.10 0.52
C VAL A 102 -8.10 -1.38 0.59
N LYS A 103 -7.82 -2.12 -0.48
CA LYS A 103 -8.04 -3.58 -0.55
C LYS A 103 -6.71 -4.30 -0.47
N ILE A 104 -6.54 -5.18 0.49
CA ILE A 104 -5.34 -6.02 0.63
C ILE A 104 -5.76 -7.46 0.33
N ILE A 105 -5.24 -8.02 -0.76
CA ILE A 105 -5.69 -9.31 -1.30
C ILE A 105 -4.50 -10.27 -1.35
N PRO A 106 -4.66 -11.54 -0.94
CA PRO A 106 -3.60 -12.52 -1.12
C PRO A 106 -3.44 -12.92 -2.59
N GLN A 107 -2.20 -13.14 -3.06
CA GLN A 107 -1.91 -13.36 -4.48
C GLN A 107 -2.64 -14.57 -5.09
N PHE A 108 -2.96 -15.60 -4.31
CA PHE A 108 -3.68 -16.77 -4.83
C PHE A 108 -5.16 -16.47 -5.19
N GLU A 109 -5.72 -15.34 -4.73
CA GLU A 109 -7.07 -14.87 -5.11
C GLU A 109 -7.05 -13.93 -6.33
N LEU A 110 -5.87 -13.64 -6.89
CA LEU A 110 -5.70 -12.67 -7.97
C LEU A 110 -6.54 -13.01 -9.21
N ASN A 111 -6.65 -14.29 -9.58
CA ASN A 111 -7.46 -14.74 -10.72
C ASN A 111 -8.95 -14.43 -10.55
N SER A 112 -9.45 -14.40 -9.31
CA SER A 112 -10.84 -14.04 -9.00
C SER A 112 -11.04 -12.52 -9.05
N CYS A 113 -10.06 -11.75 -8.56
CA CYS A 113 -10.16 -10.29 -8.40
C CYS A 113 -9.82 -9.49 -9.68
N LEU A 114 -8.98 -10.01 -10.59
CA LEU A 114 -8.65 -9.32 -11.85
C LEU A 114 -9.89 -9.02 -12.70
N SER A 115 -10.89 -9.91 -12.67
CA SER A 115 -12.17 -9.71 -13.37
C SER A 115 -12.98 -8.52 -12.82
N LEU A 116 -12.76 -8.12 -11.57
CA LEU A 116 -13.44 -7.02 -10.90
C LEU A 116 -12.68 -5.69 -11.08
N LEU A 117 -11.35 -5.73 -11.20
CA LEU A 117 -10.51 -4.53 -11.39
C LEU A 117 -10.48 -4.01 -12.83
N ILE A 118 -10.62 -4.91 -13.80
CA ILE A 118 -10.59 -4.56 -15.24
C ILE A 118 -11.99 -4.17 -15.76
N ARG A 119 -13.06 -4.46 -15.03
CA ARG A 119 -14.41 -3.95 -15.34
C ARG A 119 -14.48 -2.48 -14.93
N GLY A 120 -13.96 -1.64 -15.83
CA GLY A 120 -14.13 -0.19 -15.78
C GLY A 120 -15.61 0.15 -15.62
N SER A 121 -15.88 1.09 -14.73
CA SER A 121 -17.15 1.78 -14.61
C SER A 121 -17.53 2.33 -15.99
N SER A 122 -18.47 1.64 -16.65
CA SER A 122 -19.26 2.17 -17.77
C SER A 122 -20.18 3.27 -17.29
#